data_AF-A0A3D4EK08-F1
#
_entry.id   AF-A0A3D4EK08-F1
#
_cell.length_a   1.000
_cell.length_b   1.000
_cell.length_c   1.000
_cell.angle_alpha   90.00
_cell.angle_beta   90.00
_cell.angle_gamma   90.00
#
_symmetry.space_group_name_H-M   'P 1'
#
loop_
_entity.id
_entity.type
_entity.pdbx_description
1 polymer ?
#
loop_
_entity_poly.entity_id
_entity_poly.type
_entity_poly.pdbx_seq_one_letter_code
_entity_poly.pdbx_strand_id
1 'polypeptide(L)'
;ELENRIKAVIQSECTSIHPSVLWVFEEEARRFIANQNQGKFAAFKDIAFEDVYPLYGQIDIVGSSEERNKAIQQDILIQLKMVYDILDLAIATAPMPIYEQVKFRIEEFTAEITELLNANSESEVFALLQEEVNPLLSHLNTKIPELKKAIDNYKASINKDTGLIYENRKNYDDTVQLINQNLATFLDRKQQEAQQIFPHYFERYKTDGVDHNIYIGASMTPKEKFNKVYLYNLRLWQLCTMCEMENHFYHKQEGAELQLDAASLILVFSTTLSIRYRMDEKKFDVDGTYNARYEIIKKRIDKALVKGTDERITQKGKIAIIYSQDADAEEYTRYIHYLQRKEYLGTEVEYLELEDVQGVVGLKAIRVNVLYTSKLPRTNEEETITYEDLMEILD
;
A
#
# COMPACT_ATOMS: atom_id res chain seq x y z
N GLU A 1 -4.01 -38.17 15.98
CA GLU A 1 -5.09 -38.38 14.97
C GLU A 1 -6.12 -37.25 14.98
N LEU A 2 -6.75 -36.93 16.12
CA LEU A 2 -7.71 -35.83 16.24
C LEU A 2 -7.14 -34.45 15.89
N GLU A 3 -5.93 -34.11 16.34
CA GLU A 3 -5.26 -32.83 15.99
C GLU A 3 -4.99 -32.69 14.49
N ASN A 4 -4.56 -33.78 13.84
CA ASN A 4 -4.35 -33.79 12.38
C ASN A 4 -5.67 -33.60 11.64
N ARG A 5 -6.77 -34.13 12.18
CA ARG A 5 -8.12 -33.97 11.61
C ARG A 5 -8.65 -32.54 11.82
N ILE A 6 -8.39 -31.92 12.97
CA ILE A 6 -8.70 -30.50 13.22
C ILE A 6 -7.95 -29.61 12.22
N LYS A 7 -6.62 -29.81 12.08
CA LYS A 7 -5.81 -29.06 11.11
C LYS A 7 -6.29 -29.27 9.67
N ALA A 8 -6.68 -30.49 9.30
CA ALA A 8 -7.22 -30.78 7.97
C ALA A 8 -8.57 -30.10 7.69
N VAL A 9 -9.48 -30.04 8.66
CA VAL A 9 -10.74 -29.28 8.53
C VAL A 9 -10.47 -27.79 8.44
N ILE A 10 -9.55 -27.26 9.27
CA ILE A 10 -9.17 -25.85 9.20
C ILE A 10 -8.54 -25.52 7.84
N GLN A 11 -7.66 -26.38 7.30
CA GLN A 11 -7.00 -26.18 6.01
C GLN A 11 -7.92 -26.40 4.80
N SER A 12 -8.95 -27.26 4.91
CA SER A 12 -9.95 -27.41 3.84
C SER A 12 -10.85 -26.18 3.74
N GLU A 13 -11.15 -25.54 4.87
CA GLU A 13 -12.05 -24.40 4.94
C GLU A 13 -11.32 -23.03 4.92
N CYS A 14 -10.05 -22.95 5.33
CA CYS A 14 -9.30 -21.70 5.53
C CYS A 14 -7.84 -21.79 5.04
N THR A 15 -7.32 -20.75 4.37
CA THR A 15 -5.97 -20.77 3.76
C THR A 15 -4.85 -20.28 4.65
N SER A 16 -5.10 -19.32 5.54
CA SER A 16 -4.10 -18.79 6.48
C SER A 16 -4.84 -18.03 7.58
N ILE A 17 -4.80 -18.55 8.80
CA ILE A 17 -5.47 -17.94 9.96
C ILE A 17 -4.39 -17.33 10.85
N HIS A 18 -4.61 -16.08 11.24
CA HIS A 18 -3.71 -15.38 12.15
C HIS A 18 -3.68 -16.09 13.53
N PRO A 19 -2.51 -16.29 14.16
CA PRO A 19 -2.39 -17.07 15.41
C PRO A 19 -3.31 -16.62 16.54
N SER A 20 -3.57 -15.30 16.66
CA SER A 20 -4.42 -14.74 17.71
C SER A 20 -5.88 -15.15 17.63
N VAL A 21 -6.37 -15.55 16.45
CA VAL A 21 -7.77 -15.98 16.25
C VAL A 21 -7.91 -17.48 15.98
N LEU A 22 -6.78 -18.19 15.81
CA LEU A 22 -6.75 -19.63 15.51
C LEU A 22 -7.55 -20.48 16.52
N TRP A 23 -7.57 -20.06 17.78
CA TRP A 23 -8.29 -20.76 18.84
C TRP A 23 -9.79 -20.91 18.56
N VAL A 24 -10.43 -19.90 17.95
CA VAL A 24 -11.86 -19.96 17.59
C VAL A 24 -12.09 -20.97 16.49
N PHE A 25 -11.23 -20.99 15.47
CA PHE A 25 -11.32 -21.95 14.38
C PHE A 25 -11.11 -23.38 14.87
N GLU A 26 -10.18 -23.60 15.81
CA GLU A 26 -9.98 -24.90 16.44
C GLU A 26 -11.20 -25.36 17.26
N GLU A 27 -11.82 -24.45 18.01
CA GLU A 27 -13.03 -24.74 18.79
C GLU A 27 -14.20 -25.11 17.88
N GLU A 28 -14.40 -24.34 16.81
CA GLU A 28 -15.45 -24.58 15.81
C GLU A 28 -15.23 -25.87 15.03
N ALA A 29 -13.97 -26.18 14.66
CA ALA A 29 -13.62 -27.44 14.02
C ALA A 29 -13.87 -28.64 14.96
N ARG A 30 -13.55 -28.54 16.25
CA ARG A 30 -13.88 -29.58 17.25
C ARG A 30 -15.39 -29.80 17.34
N ARG A 31 -16.18 -28.73 17.38
CA ARG A 31 -17.65 -28.81 17.39
C ARG A 31 -18.20 -29.45 16.12
N PHE A 32 -17.67 -29.08 14.96
CA PHE A 32 -18.05 -29.64 13.66
C PHE A 32 -17.82 -31.16 13.61
N ILE A 33 -16.62 -31.61 14.01
CA ILE A 33 -16.26 -33.04 14.06
C ILE A 33 -17.16 -33.80 15.04
N ALA A 34 -17.44 -33.22 16.21
CA ALA A 34 -18.32 -33.84 17.21
C ALA A 34 -19.76 -34.01 16.67
N ASN A 35 -20.29 -33.01 15.96
CA ASN A 35 -21.62 -33.08 15.35
C ASN A 35 -21.67 -34.12 14.21
N GLN A 36 -20.65 -34.18 13.35
CA GLN A 36 -20.54 -35.23 12.32
C GLN A 36 -20.55 -36.63 12.93
N ASN A 37 -19.73 -36.85 13.97
CA ASN A 37 -19.63 -38.16 14.62
C ASN A 37 -20.94 -38.57 15.33
N GLN A 38 -21.78 -37.60 15.73
CA GLN A 38 -23.10 -37.83 16.33
C GLN A 38 -24.22 -37.96 15.29
N GLY A 39 -23.93 -37.93 13.98
CA GLY A 39 -24.93 -37.99 12.91
C GLY A 39 -25.85 -36.77 12.86
N LYS A 40 -25.47 -35.66 13.49
CA LYS A 40 -26.21 -34.40 13.46
C LYS A 40 -25.81 -33.60 12.22
N PHE A 41 -26.69 -32.69 11.81
CA PHE A 41 -26.33 -31.69 10.80
C PHE A 41 -25.09 -30.90 11.27
N ALA A 42 -24.00 -31.02 10.53
CA ALA A 42 -22.73 -30.37 10.83
C ALA A 42 -22.48 -29.31 9.75
N ALA A 43 -22.70 -28.05 10.11
CA ALA A 43 -22.24 -26.89 9.34
C ALA A 43 -21.21 -26.14 10.17
N PHE A 44 -20.19 -25.62 9.49
CA PHE A 44 -19.26 -24.67 10.08
C PHE A 44 -20.03 -23.36 10.32
N LYS A 45 -19.98 -22.80 11.53
CA LYS A 45 -20.68 -21.54 11.80
C LYS A 45 -19.78 -20.37 11.43
N ASP A 46 -20.42 -19.25 11.13
CA ASP A 46 -19.75 -17.96 10.98
C ASP A 46 -18.96 -17.65 12.26
N ILE A 47 -17.68 -17.31 12.07
CA ILE A 47 -16.79 -16.84 13.14
C ILE A 47 -16.88 -15.32 13.15
N ALA A 48 -17.29 -14.74 14.28
CA ALA A 48 -17.39 -13.31 14.45
C ALA A 48 -16.83 -12.87 15.80
N PHE A 49 -16.29 -11.66 15.83
CA PHE A 49 -15.84 -10.98 17.04
C PHE A 49 -16.63 -9.70 17.18
N GLU A 50 -17.39 -9.59 18.26
CA GLU A 50 -18.16 -8.40 18.61
C GLU A 50 -17.35 -7.49 19.54
N ASP A 51 -17.70 -6.21 19.56
CA ASP A 51 -17.13 -5.20 20.46
C ASP A 51 -15.60 -5.04 20.37
N VAL A 52 -15.06 -5.00 19.16
CA VAL A 52 -13.63 -4.80 18.90
C VAL A 52 -13.34 -3.37 18.45
N TYR A 53 -12.24 -2.81 18.92
CA TYR A 53 -11.71 -1.52 18.52
C TYR A 53 -10.83 -1.69 17.29
N PRO A 54 -11.13 -1.02 16.18
CA PRO A 54 -10.28 -1.05 15.00
C PRO A 54 -9.19 0.04 15.09
N LEU A 55 -7.97 -0.32 14.71
CA LEU A 55 -6.87 0.63 14.50
C LEU A 55 -6.41 0.44 13.06
N TYR A 56 -6.44 1.53 12.29
CA TYR A 56 -6.00 1.53 10.89
C TYR A 56 -4.87 2.53 10.68
N GLY A 57 -3.87 2.10 9.91
CA GLY A 57 -2.81 2.97 9.42
C GLY A 57 -2.43 2.59 8.00
N GLN A 58 -1.87 3.56 7.28
CA GLN A 58 -1.34 3.37 5.93
C GLN A 58 -0.11 4.24 5.71
N ILE A 59 0.85 3.71 4.95
CA ILE A 59 1.96 4.48 4.38
C ILE A 59 1.92 4.23 2.89
N ASP A 60 1.59 5.28 2.15
CA ASP A 60 1.42 5.24 0.70
C ASP A 60 2.55 6.00 -0.02
N ILE A 61 2.82 5.62 -1.27
CA ILE A 61 3.81 6.30 -2.09
C ILE A 61 3.16 7.51 -2.77
N VAL A 62 3.63 8.70 -2.42
CA VAL A 62 3.16 9.95 -3.00
C VAL A 62 3.47 9.97 -4.49
N GLY A 63 2.42 10.16 -5.30
CA GLY A 63 2.59 10.29 -6.75
C GLY A 63 2.93 8.99 -7.46
N SER A 64 2.65 7.82 -6.87
CA SER A 64 2.96 6.50 -7.46
C SER A 64 2.47 6.39 -8.91
N SER A 65 1.23 6.79 -9.17
CA SER A 65 0.65 6.74 -10.52
C SER A 65 1.36 7.68 -11.49
N GLU A 66 1.71 8.88 -11.05
CA GLU A 66 2.42 9.89 -11.83
C GLU A 66 3.85 9.45 -12.17
N GLU A 67 4.60 8.93 -11.20
CA GLU A 67 5.96 8.42 -11.43
C GLU A 67 5.97 7.20 -12.33
N ARG A 68 5.00 6.29 -12.16
CA ARG A 68 4.81 5.15 -13.06
C ARG A 68 4.51 5.60 -14.49
N ASN A 69 3.64 6.59 -14.67
CA ASN A 69 3.30 7.13 -15.99
C ASN A 69 4.50 7.81 -16.64
N LYS A 70 5.33 8.55 -15.88
CA LYS A 70 6.59 9.12 -16.38
C LYS A 70 7.55 8.03 -16.86
N ALA A 71 7.67 6.93 -16.12
CA ALA A 71 8.52 5.81 -16.52
C ALA A 71 8.03 5.16 -17.83
N ILE A 72 6.71 4.98 -17.99
CA ILE A 72 6.11 4.49 -19.24
C ILE A 72 6.37 5.46 -20.39
N GLN A 73 6.15 6.75 -20.16
CA GLN A 73 6.38 7.81 -21.15
C GLN A 73 7.83 7.79 -21.64
N GLN A 74 8.80 7.66 -20.74
CA GLN A 74 10.22 7.55 -21.08
C GLN A 74 10.53 6.32 -21.95
N ASP A 75 10.01 5.15 -21.57
CA ASP A 75 10.21 3.91 -22.34
C ASP A 75 9.65 4.05 -23.77
N ILE A 76 8.44 4.63 -23.92
CA ILE A 76 7.82 4.90 -25.22
C ILE A 76 8.67 5.87 -26.05
N LEU A 77 9.12 6.99 -25.48
CA LEU A 77 9.90 8.00 -26.19
C LEU A 77 11.25 7.45 -26.66
N ILE A 78 11.90 6.61 -25.84
CA ILE A 78 13.13 5.91 -26.24
C ILE A 78 12.84 5.01 -27.45
N GLN A 79 11.74 4.26 -27.41
CA GLN A 79 11.39 3.34 -28.49
C GLN A 79 11.06 4.06 -29.79
N LEU A 80 10.24 5.12 -29.74
CA LEU A 80 9.90 5.95 -30.90
C LEU A 80 11.14 6.60 -31.50
N LYS A 81 12.07 7.08 -30.66
CA LYS A 81 13.35 7.63 -31.13
C LYS A 81 14.22 6.60 -31.85
N MET A 82 14.31 5.37 -31.35
CA MET A 82 15.06 4.31 -32.04
C MET A 82 14.47 4.01 -33.42
N VAL A 83 13.14 3.97 -33.53
CA VAL A 83 12.44 3.78 -34.82
C VAL A 83 12.70 4.97 -35.74
N TYR A 84 12.62 6.19 -35.22
CA TYR A 84 12.90 7.42 -35.94
C TYR A 84 14.30 7.40 -36.58
N ASP A 85 15.32 7.09 -35.80
CA ASP A 85 16.71 7.03 -36.25
C ASP A 85 16.91 5.98 -37.35
N ILE A 86 16.22 4.83 -37.26
CA ILE A 86 16.24 3.80 -38.31
C ILE A 86 15.60 4.32 -39.60
N LEU A 87 14.46 5.00 -39.51
CA LEU A 87 13.76 5.56 -40.67
C LEU A 87 14.55 6.68 -41.33
N ASP A 88 15.22 7.52 -40.55
CA ASP A 88 16.07 8.59 -41.07
C ASP A 88 17.24 8.03 -41.88
N LEU A 89 17.91 7.00 -41.35
CA LEU A 89 18.95 6.26 -42.07
C LEU A 89 18.40 5.56 -43.33
N ALA A 90 17.18 5.02 -43.26
CA ALA A 90 16.53 4.37 -44.40
C ALA A 90 16.24 5.36 -45.54
N ILE A 91 15.72 6.54 -45.21
CA ILE A 91 15.46 7.62 -46.17
C ILE A 91 16.77 8.09 -46.81
N ALA A 92 17.83 8.27 -46.03
CA ALA A 92 19.13 8.68 -46.55
C ALA A 92 19.75 7.64 -47.51
N THR A 93 19.50 6.35 -47.28
CA THR A 93 20.09 5.25 -48.06
C THR A 93 19.25 4.89 -49.29
N ALA A 94 17.93 4.83 -49.15
CA ALA A 94 16.98 4.46 -50.19
C ALA A 94 15.67 5.25 -50.02
N PRO A 95 15.58 6.48 -50.53
CA PRO A 95 14.40 7.33 -50.34
C PRO A 95 13.12 6.65 -50.85
N MET A 96 12.09 6.56 -50.00
CA MET A 96 10.76 6.13 -50.39
C MET A 96 9.69 6.94 -49.63
N PRO A 97 8.59 7.36 -50.29
CA PRO A 97 7.52 8.14 -49.64
C PRO A 97 6.90 7.45 -48.42
N ILE A 98 6.84 6.12 -48.41
CA ILE A 98 6.29 5.37 -47.28
C ILE A 98 7.16 5.49 -46.02
N TYR A 99 8.48 5.64 -46.16
CA TYR A 99 9.38 5.82 -45.01
C TYR A 99 9.19 7.19 -44.37
N GLU A 100 9.03 8.22 -45.21
CA GLU A 100 8.72 9.59 -44.76
C GLU A 100 7.36 9.65 -44.07
N GLN A 101 6.35 8.96 -44.61
CA GLN A 101 5.00 8.92 -44.02
C GLN A 101 5.00 8.25 -42.64
N VAL A 102 5.67 7.11 -42.47
CA VAL A 102 5.78 6.47 -41.14
C VAL A 102 6.62 7.32 -40.19
N LYS A 103 7.70 7.95 -40.67
CA LYS A 103 8.54 8.86 -39.87
C LYS A 103 7.73 10.05 -39.35
N PHE A 104 6.91 10.67 -40.20
CA PHE A 104 6.03 11.77 -39.81
C PHE A 104 5.04 11.35 -38.72
N ARG A 105 4.43 10.16 -38.85
CA ARG A 105 3.56 9.62 -37.79
C ARG A 105 4.30 9.40 -36.48
N ILE A 106 5.53 8.90 -36.52
CA ILE A 106 6.37 8.75 -35.32
C ILE A 106 6.62 10.11 -34.66
N GLU A 107 6.84 11.18 -35.44
CA GLU A 107 6.99 12.54 -34.92
C GLU A 107 5.71 13.06 -34.26
N GLU A 108 4.54 12.84 -34.87
CA GLU A 108 3.23 13.19 -34.29
C GLU A 108 3.01 12.50 -32.95
N PHE A 109 3.17 11.17 -32.90
CA PHE A 109 3.06 10.41 -31.66
C PHE A 109 4.11 10.84 -30.62
N THR A 110 5.34 11.14 -31.03
CA THR A 110 6.37 11.62 -30.11
C THR A 110 5.97 12.94 -29.47
N ALA A 111 5.40 13.88 -30.24
CA ALA A 111 4.89 15.15 -29.72
C ALA A 111 3.72 14.95 -28.75
N GLU A 112 2.73 14.13 -29.11
CA GLU A 112 1.58 13.80 -28.27
C GLU A 112 2.01 13.16 -26.94
N ILE A 113 2.87 12.15 -26.99
CA ILE A 113 3.37 11.46 -25.81
C ILE A 113 4.19 12.40 -24.93
N THR A 114 4.96 13.32 -25.51
CA THR A 114 5.76 14.30 -24.76
C THR A 114 4.88 15.28 -23.99
N GLU A 115 3.74 15.68 -24.57
CA GLU A 115 2.79 16.58 -23.89
C GLU A 115 2.00 15.90 -22.78
N LEU A 116 1.36 14.76 -23.06
CA LEU A 116 0.57 14.04 -22.07
C LEU A 116 0.39 12.56 -22.44
N LEU A 117 0.80 11.66 -21.56
CA LEU A 117 0.43 10.26 -21.62
C LEU A 117 -1.02 10.09 -21.14
N ASN A 118 -1.93 9.77 -22.06
CA ASN A 118 -3.32 9.48 -21.72
C ASN A 118 -3.57 7.96 -21.68
N ALA A 119 -4.75 7.54 -21.20
CA ALA A 119 -5.05 6.12 -20.95
C ALA A 119 -4.97 5.23 -22.21
N ASN A 120 -5.08 5.81 -23.41
CA ASN A 120 -5.06 5.09 -24.68
C ASN A 120 -3.71 5.17 -25.39
N SER A 121 -2.86 6.15 -25.05
CA SER A 121 -1.56 6.40 -25.67
C SER A 121 -0.71 5.15 -25.85
N GLU A 122 -0.58 4.31 -24.80
CA GLU A 122 0.22 3.07 -24.85
C GLU A 122 -0.33 2.08 -25.89
N SER A 123 -1.67 1.98 -25.99
CA SER A 123 -2.33 1.07 -26.94
C SER A 123 -2.21 1.57 -28.39
N GLU A 124 -2.29 2.88 -28.59
CA GLU A 124 -2.14 3.50 -29.91
C GLU A 124 -0.70 3.40 -30.43
N VAL A 125 0.28 3.65 -29.56
CA VAL A 125 1.71 3.44 -29.87
C VAL A 125 1.97 1.97 -30.18
N PHE A 126 1.42 1.05 -29.39
CA PHE A 126 1.55 -0.38 -29.67
C PHE A 126 0.99 -0.75 -31.05
N ALA A 127 -0.18 -0.23 -31.42
CA ALA A 127 -0.78 -0.46 -32.74
C ALA A 127 0.10 0.07 -33.87
N LEU A 128 0.60 1.31 -33.75
CA LEU A 128 1.55 1.90 -34.73
C LEU A 128 2.80 1.01 -34.89
N LEU A 129 3.38 0.57 -33.78
CA LEU A 129 4.59 -0.25 -33.79
C LEU A 129 4.33 -1.63 -34.43
N GLN A 130 3.21 -2.27 -34.11
CA GLN A 130 2.88 -3.60 -34.62
C GLN A 130 2.42 -3.61 -36.07
N GLU A 131 1.54 -2.69 -36.45
CA GLU A 131 0.86 -2.72 -37.75
C GLU A 131 1.68 -2.05 -38.85
N GLU A 132 2.50 -1.06 -38.50
CA GLU A 132 3.22 -0.24 -39.49
C GLU A 132 4.72 -0.38 -39.39
N VAL A 133 5.28 -0.18 -38.18
CA VAL A 133 6.73 -0.17 -37.99
C VAL A 133 7.33 -1.56 -38.13
N ASN A 134 6.79 -2.58 -37.45
CA ASN A 134 7.37 -3.93 -37.44
C ASN A 134 7.44 -4.58 -38.84
N PRO A 135 6.39 -4.51 -39.69
CA PRO A 135 6.47 -4.98 -41.07
C PRO A 135 7.50 -4.20 -41.89
N LEU A 136 7.56 -2.88 -41.71
CA LEU A 136 8.49 -2.01 -42.42
C LEU A 136 9.95 -2.32 -42.05
N LEU A 137 10.26 -2.43 -40.76
CA LEU A 137 11.59 -2.78 -40.27
C LEU A 137 12.00 -4.18 -40.74
N SER A 138 11.07 -5.13 -40.85
CA SER A 138 11.36 -6.47 -41.39
C SER A 138 11.74 -6.44 -42.86
N HIS A 139 11.08 -5.59 -43.66
CA HIS A 139 11.44 -5.35 -45.05
C HIS A 139 12.81 -4.68 -45.18
N LEU A 140 13.05 -3.60 -44.43
CA LEU A 140 14.30 -2.84 -44.41
C LEU A 140 15.49 -3.73 -44.04
N ASN A 141 15.33 -4.60 -43.04
CA ASN A 141 16.38 -5.52 -42.58
C ASN A 141 16.85 -6.50 -43.67
N THR A 142 15.99 -6.80 -44.65
CA THR A 142 16.31 -7.72 -45.75
C THR A 142 16.92 -6.98 -46.94
N LYS A 143 16.56 -5.71 -47.13
CA LYS A 143 16.90 -4.92 -48.33
C LYS A 143 18.12 -4.02 -48.16
N ILE A 144 18.38 -3.52 -46.96
CA ILE A 144 19.41 -2.51 -46.70
C ILE A 144 20.35 -3.02 -45.61
N PRO A 145 21.47 -3.67 -45.98
CA PRO A 145 22.42 -4.24 -45.03
C PRO A 145 22.97 -3.23 -44.02
N GLU A 146 23.07 -1.95 -44.40
CA GLU A 146 23.56 -0.85 -43.55
C GLU A 146 22.66 -0.62 -42.32
N LEU A 147 21.35 -0.91 -42.42
CA LEU A 147 20.40 -0.73 -41.32
C LEU A 147 20.36 -1.91 -40.35
N LYS A 148 20.93 -3.06 -40.73
CA LYS A 148 20.82 -4.30 -39.97
C LYS A 148 21.24 -4.14 -38.50
N LYS A 149 22.35 -3.44 -38.26
CA LYS A 149 22.86 -3.21 -36.90
C LYS A 149 21.88 -2.37 -36.06
N ALA A 150 21.28 -1.33 -36.64
CA ALA A 150 20.33 -0.48 -35.93
C ALA A 150 19.02 -1.23 -35.62
N ILE A 151 18.53 -2.02 -36.58
CA ILE A 151 17.33 -2.85 -36.42
C ILE A 151 17.55 -3.97 -35.39
N ASP A 152 18.70 -4.63 -35.42
CA ASP A 152 19.04 -5.69 -34.46
C ASP A 152 19.14 -5.11 -33.04
N ASN A 153 19.72 -3.91 -32.87
CA ASN A 153 19.76 -3.20 -31.59
C ASN A 153 18.35 -2.87 -31.08
N TYR A 154 17.47 -2.34 -31.94
CA TYR A 154 16.06 -2.08 -31.59
C TYR A 154 15.32 -3.36 -31.18
N LYS A 155 15.50 -4.45 -31.91
CA LYS A 155 14.88 -5.75 -31.56
C LYS A 155 15.41 -6.33 -30.25
N ALA A 156 16.63 -5.98 -29.86
CA ALA A 156 17.23 -6.41 -28.60
C ALA A 156 16.78 -5.58 -27.40
N SER A 157 16.35 -4.32 -27.60
CA SER A 157 15.88 -3.44 -26.53
C SER A 157 14.40 -3.63 -26.18
N ILE A 158 13.59 -4.20 -27.08
CA ILE A 158 12.17 -4.47 -26.83
C ILE A 158 11.96 -5.78 -26.05
N ASN A 159 10.98 -5.77 -25.14
CA ASN A 159 10.49 -6.97 -24.48
C ASN A 159 9.72 -7.84 -25.49
N LYS A 160 9.97 -9.16 -25.48
CA LYS A 160 9.40 -10.10 -26.46
C LYS A 160 7.90 -10.35 -26.27
N ASP A 161 7.41 -10.22 -25.04
CA ASP A 161 6.01 -10.50 -24.71
C ASP A 161 5.14 -9.27 -24.96
N THR A 162 5.66 -8.07 -24.67
CA THR A 162 4.90 -6.82 -24.82
C THR A 162 5.19 -6.08 -26.13
N GLY A 163 6.32 -6.35 -26.80
CA GLY A 163 6.76 -5.59 -27.97
C GLY A 163 7.20 -4.14 -27.66
N LEU A 164 7.31 -3.78 -26.37
CA LEU A 164 7.66 -2.45 -25.90
C LEU A 164 8.98 -2.47 -25.11
N ILE A 165 9.68 -1.34 -25.07
CA ILE A 165 10.78 -1.14 -24.10
C ILE A 165 10.19 -1.15 -22.68
N TYR A 166 10.88 -1.85 -21.77
CA TYR A 166 10.44 -2.04 -20.38
C TYR A 166 11.65 -1.95 -19.45
N GLU A 167 12.22 -0.76 -19.35
CA GLU A 167 13.44 -0.51 -18.58
C GLU A 167 13.14 0.45 -17.43
N ASN A 168 12.65 1.65 -17.73
CA ASN A 168 12.32 2.65 -16.71
C ASN A 168 11.12 2.19 -15.88
N ARG A 169 10.08 1.64 -16.52
CA ARG A 169 8.93 1.08 -15.80
C ARG A 169 9.34 -0.09 -14.92
N LYS A 170 10.27 -0.93 -15.39
CA LYS A 170 10.80 -2.03 -14.59
C LYS A 170 11.53 -1.51 -13.36
N ASN A 171 12.40 -0.52 -13.52
CA ASN A 171 13.13 0.08 -12.41
C ASN A 171 12.18 0.67 -11.36
N TYR A 172 11.10 1.33 -11.81
CA TYR A 172 10.03 1.82 -10.94
C TYR A 172 9.33 0.68 -10.19
N ASP A 173 8.80 -0.31 -10.91
CA ASP A 173 8.03 -1.43 -10.32
C ASP A 173 8.91 -2.24 -9.33
N ASP A 174 10.18 -2.50 -9.68
CA ASP A 174 11.14 -3.20 -8.82
C ASP A 174 11.46 -2.38 -7.54
N THR A 175 11.57 -1.05 -7.66
CA THR A 175 11.82 -0.15 -6.53
C THR A 175 10.65 -0.13 -5.55
N VAL A 176 9.42 0.04 -6.05
CA VAL A 176 8.19 0.01 -5.25
C VAL A 176 8.05 -1.35 -4.56
N GLN A 177 8.27 -2.44 -5.28
CA GLN A 177 8.19 -3.78 -4.72
C GLN A 177 9.20 -3.98 -3.57
N LEU A 178 10.44 -3.52 -3.75
CA LEU A 178 11.48 -3.62 -2.73
C LEU A 178 11.13 -2.82 -1.48
N ILE A 179 10.66 -1.59 -1.65
CA ILE A 179 10.24 -0.72 -0.54
C ILE A 179 9.08 -1.36 0.23
N ASN A 180 8.01 -1.79 -0.46
CA ASN A 180 6.85 -2.40 0.17
C ASN A 180 7.18 -3.72 0.87
N GLN A 181 8.10 -4.51 0.32
CA GLN A 181 8.57 -5.73 0.98
C GLN A 181 9.32 -5.40 2.29
N ASN A 182 10.16 -4.37 2.28
CA ASN A 182 10.91 -3.94 3.47
C ASN A 182 9.98 -3.40 4.57
N LEU A 183 9.06 -2.50 4.21
CA LEU A 183 8.08 -1.95 5.14
C LEU A 183 7.20 -3.05 5.74
N ALA A 184 6.70 -3.97 4.91
CA ALA A 184 5.90 -5.10 5.38
C ALA A 184 6.69 -6.00 6.34
N THR A 185 7.96 -6.28 6.04
CA THR A 185 8.83 -7.09 6.90
C THR A 185 9.13 -6.39 8.23
N PHE A 186 9.33 -5.08 8.21
CA PHE A 186 9.52 -4.28 9.41
C PHE A 186 8.26 -4.29 10.30
N LEU A 187 7.11 -4.03 9.70
CA LEU A 187 5.83 -4.04 10.41
C LEU A 187 5.51 -5.43 10.97
N ASP A 188 5.76 -6.51 10.23
CA ASP A 188 5.57 -7.89 10.71
C ASP A 188 6.42 -8.19 11.97
N ARG A 189 7.64 -7.62 12.07
CA ARG A 189 8.49 -7.75 13.26
C ARG A 189 7.96 -6.95 14.43
N LYS A 190 7.68 -5.66 14.22
CA LYS A 190 7.10 -4.78 15.25
C LYS A 190 5.80 -5.32 15.79
N GLN A 191 5.03 -5.97 14.93
CA GLN A 191 3.78 -6.59 15.31
C GLN A 191 3.96 -7.78 16.27
N GLN A 192 5.07 -8.53 16.20
CA GLN A 192 5.34 -9.58 17.18
C GLN A 192 5.54 -9.01 18.59
N GLU A 193 6.12 -7.81 18.69
CA GLU A 193 6.27 -7.07 19.95
C GLU A 193 4.90 -6.61 20.46
N ALA A 194 4.06 -6.05 19.59
CA ALA A 194 2.73 -5.56 19.96
C ALA A 194 1.78 -6.68 20.40
N GLN A 195 1.95 -7.92 19.90
CA GLN A 195 1.19 -9.08 20.40
C GLN A 195 1.46 -9.40 21.87
N GLN A 196 2.56 -8.91 22.45
CA GLN A 196 2.83 -9.04 23.89
C GLN A 196 2.02 -8.04 24.74
N ILE A 197 1.50 -6.96 24.13
CA ILE A 197 0.66 -5.97 24.82
C ILE A 197 -0.69 -6.60 25.16
N PHE A 198 -1.36 -7.17 24.15
CA PHE A 198 -2.60 -7.91 24.27
C PHE A 198 -2.88 -8.70 22.98
N PRO A 199 -3.38 -9.94 23.04
CA PRO A 199 -3.73 -10.70 21.84
C PRO A 199 -4.76 -9.98 20.96
N HIS A 200 -4.40 -9.71 19.71
CA HIS A 200 -5.26 -8.96 18.79
C HIS A 200 -5.16 -9.52 17.36
N TYR A 201 -6.19 -9.29 16.54
CA TYR A 201 -6.14 -9.64 15.12
C TYR A 201 -5.37 -8.56 14.35
N PHE A 202 -4.49 -8.98 13.45
CA PHE A 202 -3.70 -8.10 12.60
C PHE A 202 -3.73 -8.59 11.16
N GLU A 203 -3.91 -7.65 10.25
CA GLU A 203 -3.90 -7.87 8.82
C GLU A 203 -3.21 -6.70 8.13
N ARG A 204 -2.42 -6.99 7.11
CA ARG A 204 -1.80 -5.97 6.28
C ARG A 204 -2.04 -6.22 4.80
N TYR A 205 -2.14 -5.14 4.04
CA TYR A 205 -2.34 -5.14 2.60
C TYR A 205 -1.16 -4.46 1.91
N LYS A 206 -0.80 -4.96 0.73
CA LYS A 206 0.21 -4.37 -0.13
C LYS A 206 -0.48 -3.83 -1.38
N THR A 207 -0.41 -2.53 -1.57
CA THR A 207 -0.87 -1.83 -2.77
C THR A 207 0.34 -1.12 -3.36
N ASP A 208 0.24 0.17 -3.65
CA ASP A 208 1.38 1.03 -3.91
C ASP A 208 2.13 1.36 -2.61
N GLY A 209 1.48 1.18 -1.46
CA GLY A 209 2.06 1.27 -0.12
C GLY A 209 1.79 0.04 0.76
N VAL A 210 1.87 0.26 2.08
CA VAL A 210 1.54 -0.75 3.10
C VAL A 210 0.47 -0.20 4.04
N ASP A 211 -0.66 -0.92 4.07
CA ASP A 211 -1.78 -0.65 4.96
C ASP A 211 -1.86 -1.74 6.03
N HIS A 212 -2.35 -1.40 7.21
CA HIS A 212 -2.64 -2.38 8.25
C HIS A 212 -3.93 -2.09 9.00
N ASN A 213 -4.59 -3.18 9.40
CA ASN A 213 -5.75 -3.18 10.27
C ASN A 213 -5.42 -4.03 11.50
N ILE A 214 -5.70 -3.47 12.68
CA ILE A 214 -5.64 -4.16 13.95
C ILE A 214 -7.02 -4.13 14.57
N TYR A 215 -7.44 -5.24 15.14
CA TYR A 215 -8.68 -5.32 15.91
C TYR A 215 -8.39 -5.91 17.29
N ILE A 216 -8.66 -5.12 18.31
CA ILE A 216 -8.45 -5.48 19.72
C ILE A 216 -9.76 -5.38 20.51
N GLY A 217 -10.05 -6.35 21.36
CA GLY A 217 -11.21 -6.28 22.24
C GLY A 217 -11.34 -7.52 23.12
N ALA A 218 -12.34 -7.51 24.01
CA ALA A 218 -12.58 -8.61 24.95
C ALA A 218 -12.89 -9.94 24.26
N SER A 219 -13.49 -9.90 23.08
CA SER A 219 -13.85 -11.09 22.30
C SER A 219 -12.65 -11.79 21.64
N MET A 220 -11.49 -11.12 21.52
CA MET A 220 -10.32 -11.65 20.79
C MET A 220 -9.61 -12.78 21.51
N THR A 221 -9.71 -12.84 22.85
CA THR A 221 -9.04 -13.86 23.65
C THR A 221 -9.95 -14.35 24.78
N PRO A 222 -10.07 -15.68 24.99
CA PRO A 222 -10.88 -16.23 26.07
C PRO A 222 -10.11 -16.27 27.41
N LYS A 223 -8.80 -16.01 27.39
CA LYS A 223 -7.90 -16.21 28.54
C LYS A 223 -7.62 -14.93 29.32
N GLU A 224 -7.63 -13.79 28.65
CA GLU A 224 -7.19 -12.53 29.22
C GLU A 224 -8.34 -11.53 29.31
N LYS A 225 -8.35 -10.72 30.38
CA LYS A 225 -9.37 -9.69 30.55
C LYS A 225 -8.93 -8.43 29.83
N PHE A 226 -9.76 -7.96 28.90
CA PHE A 226 -9.53 -6.72 28.21
C PHE A 226 -9.71 -5.49 29.12
N ASN A 227 -8.83 -4.52 28.96
CA ASN A 227 -8.87 -3.21 29.58
C ASN A 227 -8.46 -2.15 28.54
N LYS A 228 -9.06 -0.96 28.60
CA LYS A 228 -8.75 0.16 27.69
C LYS A 228 -7.29 0.59 27.73
N VAL A 229 -6.54 0.33 28.80
CA VAL A 229 -5.10 0.65 28.82
C VAL A 229 -4.34 -0.10 27.72
N TYR A 230 -4.73 -1.33 27.37
CA TYR A 230 -4.12 -2.05 26.24
C TYR A 230 -4.41 -1.38 24.90
N LEU A 231 -5.61 -0.81 24.74
CA LEU A 231 -5.97 -0.04 23.55
C LEU A 231 -5.12 1.23 23.44
N TYR A 232 -4.97 1.99 24.53
CA TYR A 232 -4.14 3.19 24.56
C TYR A 232 -2.67 2.86 24.26
N ASN A 233 -2.16 1.75 24.81
CA ASN A 233 -0.82 1.28 24.52
C ASN A 233 -0.64 0.94 23.03
N LEU A 234 -1.58 0.20 22.44
CA LEU A 234 -1.52 -0.11 21.01
C LEU A 234 -1.65 1.12 20.11
N ARG A 235 -2.43 2.14 20.48
CA ARG A 235 -2.54 3.40 19.72
C ARG A 235 -1.22 4.18 19.73
N LEU A 236 -0.59 4.28 20.90
CA LEU A 236 0.72 4.92 21.02
C LEU A 236 1.79 4.13 20.26
N TRP A 237 1.82 2.80 20.43
CA TRP A 237 2.69 1.91 19.64
C TRP A 237 2.48 2.07 18.14
N GLN A 238 1.23 2.20 17.68
CA GLN A 238 0.91 2.41 16.26
C GLN A 238 1.53 3.71 15.77
N LEU A 239 1.34 4.82 16.49
CA LEU A 239 1.90 6.11 16.09
C LEU A 239 3.44 6.08 16.06
N CYS A 240 4.10 5.46 17.04
CA CYS A 240 5.54 5.24 17.03
C CYS A 240 5.99 4.43 15.81
N THR A 241 5.33 3.29 15.58
CA THR A 241 5.66 2.37 14.47
C THR A 241 5.51 3.06 13.13
N MET A 242 4.50 3.92 12.96
CA MET A 242 4.32 4.71 11.75
C MET A 242 5.49 5.68 11.52
N CYS A 243 5.97 6.37 12.56
CA CYS A 243 7.16 7.23 12.47
C CYS A 243 8.42 6.43 12.08
N GLU A 244 8.58 5.22 12.64
CA GLU A 244 9.72 4.34 12.33
C GLU A 244 9.64 3.79 10.91
N MET A 245 8.45 3.42 10.44
CA MET A 245 8.24 2.96 9.08
C MET A 245 8.55 4.07 8.07
N GLU A 246 8.14 5.32 8.33
CA GLU A 246 8.45 6.46 7.46
C GLU A 246 9.96 6.73 7.41
N ASN A 247 10.63 6.66 8.57
CA ASN A 247 12.09 6.70 8.61
C ASN A 247 12.71 5.55 7.80
N HIS A 248 12.23 4.32 7.97
CA HIS A 248 12.75 3.16 7.25
C HIS A 248 12.55 3.30 5.73
N PHE A 249 11.43 3.90 5.30
CA PHE A 249 11.15 4.21 3.89
C PHE A 249 12.24 5.11 3.29
N TYR A 250 12.58 6.22 3.96
CA TYR A 250 13.56 7.17 3.43
C TYR A 250 15.01 6.67 3.54
N HIS A 251 15.39 6.04 4.66
CA HIS A 251 16.76 5.52 4.85
C HIS A 251 17.14 4.44 3.83
N LYS A 252 16.16 3.65 3.35
CA LYS A 252 16.42 2.61 2.34
C LYS A 252 16.57 3.15 0.93
N GLN A 253 16.17 4.39 0.69
CA GLN A 253 16.30 5.06 -0.60
C GLN A 253 17.55 5.93 -0.67
N GLU A 254 18.34 6.02 0.40
CA GLU A 254 19.63 6.70 0.38
C GLU A 254 20.55 6.09 -0.68
N GLY A 255 20.91 6.88 -1.70
CA GLY A 255 21.76 6.47 -2.82
C GLY A 255 21.05 5.71 -3.94
N ALA A 256 19.72 5.56 -3.90
CA ALA A 256 18.94 5.06 -5.03
C ALA A 256 18.82 6.11 -6.15
N GLU A 257 18.79 5.65 -7.41
CA GLU A 257 18.61 6.52 -8.58
C GLU A 257 17.20 7.12 -8.64
N LEU A 258 16.20 6.34 -8.22
CA LEU A 258 14.81 6.76 -8.07
C LEU A 258 14.52 7.03 -6.59
N GLN A 259 14.09 8.25 -6.27
CA GLN A 259 13.64 8.64 -4.94
C GLN A 259 12.13 8.88 -4.96
N LEU A 260 11.44 8.18 -4.08
CA LEU A 260 10.00 8.26 -3.88
C LEU A 260 9.71 8.94 -2.55
N ASP A 261 8.53 9.55 -2.46
CA ASP A 261 8.04 10.20 -1.24
C ASP A 261 6.96 9.34 -0.58
N ALA A 262 6.90 9.34 0.76
CA ALA A 262 5.88 8.63 1.52
C ALA A 262 4.88 9.61 2.14
N ALA A 263 3.63 9.18 2.21
CA ALA A 263 2.54 9.86 2.88
C ALA A 263 1.90 8.90 3.90
N SER A 264 1.94 9.29 5.17
CA SER A 264 1.50 8.45 6.28
C SER A 264 0.17 8.92 6.85
N LEU A 265 -0.71 7.99 7.19
CA LEU A 265 -2.02 8.29 7.75
C LEU A 265 -2.44 7.27 8.81
N ILE A 266 -3.14 7.75 9.84
CA ILE A 266 -3.81 6.94 10.87
C ILE A 266 -5.28 7.34 10.91
N LEU A 267 -6.20 6.38 10.90
CA LEU A 267 -7.61 6.62 11.18
C LEU A 267 -7.92 6.21 12.61
N VAL A 268 -8.27 7.20 13.44
CA VAL A 268 -8.69 7.00 14.81
C VAL A 268 -10.20 6.76 14.84
N PHE A 269 -10.58 5.61 15.39
CA PHE A 269 -11.97 5.22 15.55
C PHE A 269 -12.19 4.73 16.99
N SER A 270 -13.02 5.45 17.74
CA SER A 270 -13.22 5.21 19.18
C SER A 270 -14.48 4.43 19.54
N THR A 271 -15.29 4.07 18.54
CA THR A 271 -16.41 3.16 18.72
C THR A 271 -16.01 1.73 18.37
N THR A 272 -16.53 0.77 19.11
CA THR A 272 -16.36 -0.64 18.77
C THR A 272 -17.17 -1.00 17.53
N LEU A 273 -16.74 -2.06 16.84
CA LEU A 273 -17.47 -2.68 15.74
C LEU A 273 -17.43 -4.20 15.89
N SER A 274 -18.16 -4.89 15.02
CA SER A 274 -18.08 -6.35 14.90
C SER A 274 -17.38 -6.71 13.59
N ILE A 275 -16.55 -7.75 13.62
CA ILE A 275 -15.94 -8.33 12.43
C ILE A 275 -16.40 -9.77 12.27
N ARG A 276 -16.57 -10.22 11.02
CA ARG A 276 -16.97 -11.59 10.69
C ARG A 276 -16.05 -12.16 9.62
N TYR A 277 -15.65 -13.41 9.82
CA TYR A 277 -14.86 -14.15 8.84
C TYR A 277 -15.73 -14.54 7.64
N ARG A 278 -15.35 -14.06 6.46
CA ARG A 278 -15.96 -14.44 5.19
C ARG A 278 -15.24 -15.65 4.62
N MET A 279 -15.95 -16.77 4.46
CA MET A 279 -15.36 -18.04 4.02
C MET A 279 -14.92 -18.03 2.56
N ASP A 280 -15.61 -17.27 1.71
CA ASP A 280 -15.29 -17.06 0.29
C ASP A 280 -14.07 -16.15 0.11
N GLU A 281 -14.01 -15.05 0.85
CA GLU A 281 -12.91 -14.07 0.80
C GLU A 281 -11.71 -14.46 1.69
N LYS A 282 -11.89 -15.41 2.61
CA LYS A 282 -10.88 -15.91 3.55
C LYS A 282 -10.24 -14.84 4.42
N LYS A 283 -11.03 -13.86 4.83
CA LYS A 283 -10.61 -12.74 5.70
C LYS A 283 -11.74 -12.28 6.61
N PHE A 284 -11.39 -11.52 7.64
CA PHE A 284 -12.39 -10.82 8.45
C PHE A 284 -12.80 -9.54 7.73
N ASP A 285 -14.11 -9.35 7.59
CA ASP A 285 -14.69 -8.09 7.13
C ASP A 285 -15.57 -7.48 8.23
N VAL A 286 -15.77 -6.18 8.14
CA VAL A 286 -16.63 -5.44 9.06
C VAL A 286 -18.08 -5.90 8.88
N ASP A 287 -18.71 -6.28 9.99
CA ASP A 287 -20.05 -6.85 10.01
C ASP A 287 -21.10 -5.78 10.37
N GLY A 288 -22.25 -5.81 9.70
CA GLY A 288 -23.38 -4.91 9.96
C GLY A 288 -23.34 -3.56 9.21
N THR A 289 -24.54 -3.06 8.88
CA THR A 289 -24.74 -1.82 8.10
C THR A 289 -24.29 -0.57 8.83
N TYR A 290 -24.32 -0.56 10.16
CA TYR A 290 -23.84 0.57 10.97
C TYR A 290 -22.31 0.71 10.93
N ASN A 291 -21.60 -0.42 10.85
CA ASN A 291 -20.14 -0.45 10.82
C ASN A 291 -19.59 -0.19 9.41
N ALA A 292 -20.43 -0.26 8.36
CA ALA A 292 -20.05 0.08 6.99
C ALA A 292 -19.48 1.50 6.84
N ARG A 293 -19.83 2.43 7.74
CA ARG A 293 -19.25 3.78 7.78
C ARG A 293 -17.73 3.74 7.92
N TYR A 294 -17.20 2.86 8.77
CA TYR A 294 -15.75 2.73 8.98
C TYR A 294 -15.04 2.35 7.67
N GLU A 295 -15.56 1.37 6.95
CA GLU A 295 -15.00 0.94 5.65
C GLU A 295 -15.11 2.01 4.56
N ILE A 296 -16.19 2.81 4.57
CA ILE A 296 -16.36 3.93 3.64
C ILE A 296 -15.30 5.01 3.89
N ILE A 297 -15.05 5.35 5.16
CA ILE A 297 -14.02 6.32 5.56
C ILE A 297 -12.66 5.82 5.10
N LYS A 298 -12.29 4.59 5.49
CA LYS A 298 -11.01 3.98 5.17
C LYS A 298 -10.67 4.04 3.68
N LYS A 299 -11.66 3.81 2.81
CA LYS A 299 -11.48 3.81 1.34
C LYS A 299 -11.37 5.20 0.69
N ARG A 300 -11.60 6.29 1.44
CA ARG A 300 -11.71 7.64 0.87
C ARG A 300 -10.82 8.69 1.52
N ILE A 301 -10.34 8.43 2.74
CA ILE A 301 -9.54 9.39 3.49
C ILE A 301 -8.17 9.66 2.88
N ASP A 302 -7.62 8.71 2.13
CA ASP A 302 -6.33 8.85 1.42
C ASP A 302 -6.32 10.03 0.42
N LYS A 303 -7.46 10.26 -0.24
CA LYS A 303 -7.66 11.31 -1.26
C LYS A 303 -8.46 12.49 -0.74
N ALA A 304 -8.77 12.54 0.55
CA ALA A 304 -9.49 13.65 1.14
C ALA A 304 -8.66 14.93 1.07
N LEU A 305 -9.34 16.04 0.81
CA LEU A 305 -8.74 17.38 0.76
C LEU A 305 -8.97 18.10 2.09
N VAL A 306 -8.07 19.03 2.39
CA VAL A 306 -8.26 19.99 3.48
C VAL A 306 -9.36 20.97 3.06
N LYS A 307 -10.36 21.11 3.90
CA LYS A 307 -11.57 21.88 3.62
C LYS A 307 -11.26 23.30 3.18
N GLY A 308 -11.77 23.68 2.01
CA GLY A 308 -11.58 25.01 1.42
C GLY A 308 -10.26 25.17 0.67
N THR A 309 -9.55 24.07 0.38
CA THR A 309 -8.30 24.06 -0.39
C THR A 309 -8.26 22.84 -1.32
N ASP A 310 -7.39 22.88 -2.33
CA ASP A 310 -7.08 21.71 -3.17
C ASP A 310 -5.92 20.85 -2.59
N GLU A 311 -5.54 21.10 -1.34
CA GLU A 311 -4.44 20.39 -0.68
C GLU A 311 -4.92 19.05 -0.12
N ARG A 312 -4.22 17.95 -0.46
CA ARG A 312 -4.48 16.64 0.14
C ARG A 312 -4.15 16.64 1.63
N ILE A 313 -4.94 15.87 2.40
CA ILE A 313 -4.75 15.75 3.84
C ILE A 313 -3.41 15.09 4.19
N THR A 314 -3.00 14.11 3.40
CA THR A 314 -1.70 13.46 3.51
C THR A 314 -0.65 14.29 2.79
N GLN A 315 0.51 14.44 3.43
CA GLN A 315 1.65 15.19 2.90
C GLN A 315 2.92 14.41 3.17
N LYS A 316 3.90 14.56 2.28
CA LYS A 316 5.23 14.04 2.54
C LYS A 316 5.86 14.68 3.78
N GLY A 317 6.65 13.94 4.53
CA GLY A 317 7.26 14.49 5.74
C GLY A 317 6.35 14.54 6.96
N LYS A 318 5.08 14.12 6.84
CA LYS A 318 4.06 14.33 7.87
C LYS A 318 3.17 13.10 8.03
N ILE A 319 2.74 12.85 9.27
CA ILE A 319 1.68 11.89 9.58
C ILE A 319 0.37 12.64 9.75
N ALA A 320 -0.67 12.21 9.03
CA ALA A 320 -2.04 12.69 9.21
C ALA A 320 -2.82 11.75 10.13
N ILE A 321 -3.24 12.23 11.29
CA ILE A 321 -4.06 11.51 12.26
C ILE A 321 -5.50 12.00 12.11
N ILE A 322 -6.37 11.20 11.49
CA ILE A 322 -7.76 11.54 11.20
C ILE A 322 -8.65 11.05 12.32
N TYR A 323 -9.57 11.90 12.77
CA TYR A 323 -10.49 11.61 13.85
C TYR A 323 -11.86 12.28 13.62
N SER A 324 -12.84 11.87 14.43
CA SER A 324 -14.20 12.43 14.40
C SER A 324 -14.65 13.04 15.73
N GLN A 325 -14.01 12.68 16.84
CA GLN A 325 -14.37 13.16 18.18
C GLN A 325 -13.24 13.99 18.77
N ASP A 326 -13.57 15.08 19.45
CA ASP A 326 -12.54 15.96 20.06
C ASP A 326 -11.75 15.24 21.17
N ALA A 327 -12.34 14.25 21.85
CA ALA A 327 -11.64 13.41 22.82
C ALA A 327 -10.47 12.61 22.19
N ASP A 328 -10.62 12.19 20.93
CA ASP A 328 -9.55 11.51 20.19
C ASP A 328 -8.39 12.47 19.91
N ALA A 329 -8.71 13.74 19.60
CA ALA A 329 -7.71 14.78 19.37
C ALA A 329 -6.88 15.06 20.64
N GLU A 330 -7.55 15.13 21.79
CA GLU A 330 -6.88 15.32 23.08
C GLU A 330 -5.95 14.15 23.41
N GLU A 331 -6.40 12.91 23.18
CA GLU A 331 -5.59 11.70 23.36
C GLU A 331 -4.34 11.72 22.47
N TYR A 332 -4.51 11.92 21.16
CA TYR A 332 -3.38 11.93 20.24
C TYR A 332 -2.48 13.15 20.40
N THR A 333 -2.98 14.29 20.88
CA THR A 333 -2.13 15.45 21.22
C THR A 333 -1.15 15.08 22.35
N ARG A 334 -1.58 14.30 23.36
CA ARG A 334 -0.67 13.80 24.41
C ARG A 334 0.40 12.86 23.83
N TYR A 335 0.01 11.94 22.94
CA TYR A 335 0.96 11.05 22.26
C TYR A 335 1.97 11.81 21.40
N ILE A 336 1.52 12.84 20.68
CA ILE A 336 2.39 13.71 19.88
C ILE A 336 3.41 14.42 20.77
N HIS A 337 2.98 15.02 21.87
CA HIS A 337 3.90 15.69 22.80
C HIS A 337 4.93 14.74 23.40
N TYR A 338 4.53 13.52 23.75
CA TYR A 338 5.45 12.49 24.20
C TYR A 338 6.49 12.16 23.11
N LEU A 339 6.05 11.95 21.87
CA LEU A 339 6.93 11.61 20.75
C LEU A 339 7.81 12.76 20.27
N GLN A 340 7.38 14.01 20.47
CA GLN A 340 8.22 15.19 20.28
C GLN A 340 9.39 15.20 21.26
N ARG A 341 9.16 14.85 22.54
CA ARG A 341 10.24 14.73 23.55
C ARG A 341 11.22 13.60 23.24
N LYS A 342 10.73 12.53 22.61
CA LYS A 342 11.52 11.39 22.15
C LYS A 342 12.16 11.61 20.77
N GLU A 343 12.04 12.80 20.18
CA GLU A 343 12.61 13.17 18.88
C GLU A 343 12.11 12.31 17.69
N TYR A 344 10.91 11.74 17.79
CA TYR A 344 10.22 11.07 16.67
C TYR A 344 9.45 12.07 15.79
N LEU A 345 8.85 13.08 16.43
CA LEU A 345 8.01 14.08 15.78
C LEU A 345 8.57 15.48 15.99
N GLY A 346 8.37 16.36 15.00
CA GLY A 346 8.79 17.75 15.08
C GLY A 346 7.76 18.62 15.77
N THR A 347 8.10 19.90 15.92
CA THR A 347 7.26 20.87 16.65
C THR A 347 6.10 21.41 15.83
N GLU A 348 6.05 21.15 14.52
CA GLU A 348 4.99 21.66 13.64
C GLU A 348 3.76 20.76 13.71
N VAL A 349 2.71 21.24 14.37
CA VAL A 349 1.43 20.56 14.51
C VAL A 349 0.34 21.44 13.90
N GLU A 350 -0.44 20.86 12.99
CA GLU A 350 -1.54 21.51 12.29
C GLU A 350 -2.84 20.80 12.63
N TYR A 351 -3.88 21.58 12.92
CA TYR A 351 -5.23 21.07 13.14
C TYR A 351 -6.08 21.46 11.93
N LEU A 352 -6.63 20.45 11.24
CA LEU A 352 -7.25 20.59 9.93
C LEU A 352 -8.67 20.04 9.95
N GLU A 353 -9.55 20.61 9.13
CA GLU A 353 -10.85 20.03 8.80
C GLU A 353 -10.77 19.39 7.41
N LEU A 354 -11.39 18.23 7.24
CA LEU A 354 -11.46 17.54 5.95
C LEU A 354 -12.73 17.95 5.21
N GLU A 355 -12.69 17.88 3.88
CA GLU A 355 -13.92 17.92 3.08
C GLU A 355 -14.82 16.72 3.37
N ASP A 356 -16.13 16.94 3.21
CA ASP A 356 -17.11 15.90 3.43
C ASP A 356 -16.93 14.77 2.39
N VAL A 357 -16.59 13.58 2.87
CA VAL A 357 -16.56 12.38 2.04
C VAL A 357 -17.96 11.77 1.99
N GLN A 358 -18.34 11.14 0.88
CA GLN A 358 -19.71 10.65 0.68
C GLN A 358 -20.20 9.78 1.85
N GLY A 359 -21.19 10.29 2.60
CA GLY A 359 -21.81 9.60 3.74
C GLY A 359 -21.14 9.85 5.10
N VAL A 360 -20.07 10.65 5.16
CA VAL A 360 -19.38 11.02 6.40
C VAL A 360 -19.01 12.50 6.39
N VAL A 361 -19.48 13.21 7.41
CA VAL A 361 -19.27 14.65 7.56
C VAL A 361 -18.53 14.94 8.85
N GLY A 362 -17.76 16.04 8.87
CA GLY A 362 -17.12 16.54 10.09
C GLY A 362 -15.86 15.79 10.53
N LEU A 363 -15.14 15.14 9.60
CA LEU A 363 -13.82 14.61 9.89
C LEU A 363 -12.82 15.75 10.10
N LYS A 364 -11.94 15.56 11.08
CA LYS A 364 -10.83 16.46 11.40
C LYS A 364 -9.53 15.68 11.37
N ALA A 365 -8.41 16.38 11.35
CA ALA A 365 -7.10 15.75 11.44
C ALA A 365 -6.10 16.59 12.22
N ILE A 366 -5.17 15.89 12.87
CA ILE A 366 -3.91 16.45 13.33
C ILE A 366 -2.85 16.04 12.30
N ARG A 367 -2.14 17.01 11.75
CA ARG A 367 -1.00 16.76 10.87
C ARG A 367 0.27 17.20 11.58
N VAL A 368 1.26 16.32 11.67
CA VAL A 368 2.50 16.56 12.40
C VAL A 368 3.69 16.10 11.58
N ASN A 369 4.76 16.88 11.58
CA ASN A 369 5.97 16.53 10.85
C ASN A 369 6.78 15.43 11.54
N VAL A 370 7.33 14.51 10.75
CA VAL A 370 8.19 13.43 11.24
C VAL A 370 9.64 13.88 11.23
N LEU A 371 10.37 13.55 12.30
CA LEU A 371 11.82 13.76 12.33
C LEU A 371 12.52 12.55 11.73
N TYR A 372 13.35 12.82 10.71
CA TYR A 372 14.17 11.79 10.09
C TYR A 372 15.54 11.75 10.75
N THR A 373 15.79 10.70 11.52
CA THR A 373 17.00 10.60 12.33
C THR A 373 17.81 9.38 11.89
N SER A 374 19.08 9.59 11.52
CA SER A 374 20.06 8.51 11.24
C SER A 374 20.41 7.64 12.46
N LYS A 375 19.94 8.09 13.64
CA LYS A 375 20.04 7.47 14.96
C LYS A 375 18.67 7.06 15.51
N LEU A 376 17.77 6.52 14.69
CA LEU A 376 16.73 5.67 15.29
C LEU A 376 17.42 4.63 16.19
N PRO A 377 16.90 4.31 17.39
CA PRO A 377 17.53 3.35 18.29
C PRO A 377 17.78 2.05 17.55
N ARG A 378 19.02 1.86 17.10
CA ARG A 378 19.49 0.62 16.51
C ARG A 378 19.61 -0.35 17.68
N THR A 379 18.54 -1.09 17.97
CA THR A 379 18.61 -2.37 18.71
C THR A 379 19.60 -2.33 19.88
N ASN A 380 19.42 -1.39 20.80
CA ASN A 380 19.94 -1.50 22.15
C ASN A 380 18.71 -1.42 23.07
N GLU A 381 18.66 -2.32 24.04
CA GLU A 381 17.50 -2.81 24.79
C GLU A 381 16.83 -1.80 25.75
N GLU A 382 16.72 -0.51 25.41
CA GLU A 382 16.01 0.45 26.26
C GLU A 382 14.97 1.25 25.46
N GLU A 383 13.74 1.23 25.97
CA GLU A 383 12.55 2.00 25.56
C GLU A 383 11.57 1.34 24.58
N THR A 384 11.22 0.06 24.80
CA THR A 384 9.80 -0.29 24.57
C THR A 384 8.96 0.52 25.54
N ILE A 385 8.00 1.31 25.03
CA ILE A 385 7.09 2.11 25.85
C ILE A 385 6.43 1.20 26.88
N THR A 386 6.76 1.41 28.14
CA THR A 386 6.30 0.59 29.25
C THR A 386 4.90 0.99 29.68
N TYR A 387 4.26 0.11 30.44
CA TYR A 387 3.02 0.45 31.12
C TYR A 387 3.19 1.68 32.04
N GLU A 388 4.34 1.82 32.71
CA GLU A 388 4.64 2.98 33.54
C GLU A 388 4.73 4.28 32.73
N ASP A 389 5.38 4.27 31.56
CA ASP A 389 5.47 5.44 30.68
C ASP A 389 4.07 5.94 30.26
N LEU A 390 3.13 5.02 30.02
CA LEU A 390 1.75 5.34 29.66
C LEU A 390 0.95 5.94 30.82
N MET A 391 1.17 5.46 32.05
CA MET A 391 0.48 6.00 33.22
C MET A 391 0.93 7.45 33.50
N GLU A 392 2.21 7.78 33.29
CA GLU A 392 2.70 9.17 33.40
C GLU A 392 2.16 10.11 32.31
N ILE A 393 1.74 9.59 31.15
CA ILE A 393 1.15 10.38 30.06
C ILE A 393 -0.36 10.60 30.27
N LEU A 394 -1.02 9.69 30.99
CA LEU A 394 -2.47 9.72 31.23
C LEU A 394 -2.86 10.52 32.48
N ASP A 395 -1.95 10.67 33.44
CA ASP A 395 -2.05 11.59 34.59
C ASP A 395 -1.70 13.05 34.20
#